data_AF-A0A7C8Q3W9-F1
#
_entry.id   AF-A0A7C8Q3W9-F1
#
_cell.length_a   1.000
_cell.length_b   1.000
_cell.length_c   1.000
_cell.angle_alpha   90.00
_cell.angle_beta   90.00
_cell.angle_gamma   90.00
#
_symmetry.space_group_name_H-M   'P 1'
#
loop_
_entity.id
_entity.type
_entity.pdbx_description
1 polymer ?
#
loop_
_entity_poly.entity_id
_entity_poly.type
_entity_poly.pdbx_seq_one_letter_code
_entity_poly.pdbx_strand_id
1 'polypeptide(L)'
;MSAQEAPEGLPGMGEQYSWSFIHKKGFDYLTQRASTSITHPDGTATQIAGEMMFGGAWASTENMGMDVCGLADDTKLNYLAAAHLSGILPYVFGSGEDSNGTRSWNGVKVKNMWTGVLGMSADGLPWVGRVPTKVSTRNQPKKGKTEKGVETGEWCAVGFSGEGMVNCWGSATALARMVLGEEVNGNVRNNEARIRAAKGEEAVKGWKDEKLEEWFPKEFIVEDSRIAKANPFDLVGALMGF
;
A
#
# COMPACT_ATOMS: atom_id res chain seq x y z
N MET A 1 8.63 -6.94 6.65
CA MET A 1 7.84 -7.68 5.64
C MET A 1 8.39 -9.10 5.52
N SER A 2 7.54 -10.05 5.14
CA SER A 2 7.92 -11.43 4.85
C SER A 2 7.11 -12.00 3.68
N ALA A 3 7.73 -12.92 2.94
CA ALA A 3 7.07 -13.81 2.02
C ALA A 3 7.08 -15.21 2.62
N GLN A 4 5.91 -15.78 2.82
CA GLN A 4 5.74 -17.09 3.45
C GLN A 4 5.04 -18.04 2.47
N GLU A 5 5.40 -19.32 2.53
CA GLU A 5 4.71 -20.35 1.75
C GLU A 5 3.22 -20.35 2.11
N ALA A 6 2.37 -20.37 1.07
CA ALA A 6 0.96 -20.61 1.26
C ALA A 6 0.77 -22.04 1.77
N PRO A 7 0.03 -22.25 2.85
CA PRO A 7 -0.10 -23.56 3.44
C PRO A 7 -0.85 -24.54 2.55
N GLU A 8 -0.57 -25.82 2.77
CA GLU A 8 -1.24 -26.88 2.02
C GLU A 8 -2.75 -26.81 2.24
N GLY A 9 -3.50 -26.85 1.14
CA GLY A 9 -4.96 -26.78 1.17
C GLY A 9 -5.56 -25.37 1.31
N LEU A 10 -4.75 -24.31 1.46
CA LEU A 10 -5.26 -22.94 1.40
C LEU A 10 -5.60 -22.58 -0.06
N PRO A 11 -6.87 -22.29 -0.41
CA PRO A 11 -7.20 -21.84 -1.75
C PRO A 11 -6.53 -20.50 -2.05
N GLY A 12 -6.19 -20.27 -3.31
CA GLY A 12 -5.68 -18.97 -3.78
C GLY A 12 -6.74 -17.90 -3.63
N MET A 13 -6.68 -17.12 -2.55
CA MET A 13 -7.68 -16.11 -2.19
C MET A 13 -7.19 -14.67 -2.42
N GLY A 14 -5.92 -14.49 -2.79
CA GLY A 14 -5.30 -13.17 -2.95
C GLY A 14 -5.96 -12.24 -3.96
N GLU A 15 -6.71 -12.78 -4.92
CA GLU A 15 -7.47 -11.98 -5.89
C GLU A 15 -8.78 -11.42 -5.31
N GLN A 16 -9.30 -12.04 -4.25
CA GLN A 16 -10.60 -11.70 -3.66
C GLN A 16 -10.45 -11.05 -2.29
N TYR A 17 -9.43 -11.45 -1.53
CA TYR A 17 -9.28 -11.09 -0.13
C TYR A 17 -7.87 -10.62 0.19
N SER A 18 -7.81 -9.70 1.14
CA SER A 18 -6.62 -9.37 1.92
C SER A 18 -7.07 -9.25 3.38
N TRP A 19 -6.16 -9.49 4.31
CA TRP A 19 -6.45 -9.53 5.74
C TRP A 19 -5.69 -8.42 6.46
N SER A 20 -6.31 -7.89 7.51
CA SER A 20 -5.66 -6.98 8.45
C SER A 20 -5.86 -7.52 9.86
N PHE A 21 -4.78 -7.55 10.65
CA PHE A 21 -4.77 -7.95 12.05
C PHE A 21 -4.68 -6.70 12.89
N ILE A 22 -5.79 -6.29 13.48
CA ILE A 22 -5.88 -5.07 14.26
C ILE A 22 -5.46 -5.37 15.70
N HIS A 23 -4.39 -4.72 16.15
CA HIS A 23 -3.89 -4.84 17.51
C HIS A 23 -4.35 -3.65 18.36
N LYS A 24 -4.11 -3.72 19.68
CA LYS A 24 -4.36 -2.57 20.57
C LYS A 24 -3.58 -1.32 20.12
N LYS A 25 -2.39 -1.51 19.55
CA LYS A 25 -1.58 -0.48 18.92
C LYS A 25 -1.05 -1.01 17.59
N GLY A 26 -1.34 -0.30 16.50
CA GLY A 26 -0.94 -0.70 15.16
C GLY A 26 -1.74 -1.88 14.60
N PHE A 27 -1.32 -2.33 13.42
CA PHE A 27 -1.93 -3.44 12.70
C PHE A 27 -0.87 -4.17 11.89
N ASP A 28 -1.16 -5.42 11.56
CA ASP A 28 -0.45 -6.17 10.53
C ASP A 28 -1.35 -6.39 9.33
N TYR A 29 -0.76 -6.67 8.18
CA TYR A 29 -1.48 -6.84 6.95
C TYR A 29 -0.95 -8.03 6.17
N LEU A 30 -1.85 -8.73 5.52
CA LEU A 30 -1.57 -9.95 4.79
C LEU A 30 -2.31 -9.90 3.46
N THR A 31 -1.58 -10.20 2.40
CA THR A 31 -2.17 -10.51 1.10
C THR A 31 -1.53 -11.78 0.56
N GLN A 32 -2.11 -12.36 -0.48
CA GLN A 32 -1.56 -13.52 -1.15
C GLN A 32 -1.26 -13.16 -2.59
N ARG A 33 -0.10 -13.57 -3.10
CA ARG A 33 0.18 -13.44 -4.53
C ARG A 33 -0.82 -14.28 -5.34
N ALA A 34 -1.09 -13.88 -6.57
CA ALA A 34 -1.93 -14.66 -7.47
C ALA A 34 -1.39 -16.09 -7.59
N SER A 35 -2.27 -17.08 -7.51
CA SER A 35 -1.91 -18.47 -7.76
C SER A 35 -1.52 -18.64 -9.22
N THR A 36 -0.55 -19.52 -9.47
CA THR A 36 -0.11 -19.88 -10.81
C THR A 36 -0.47 -21.34 -11.08
N SER A 37 -0.51 -21.74 -12.36
CA SER A 37 -0.69 -23.14 -12.73
C SER A 37 0.46 -23.61 -13.62
N ILE A 38 0.82 -24.89 -13.47
CA ILE A 38 1.68 -25.60 -14.40
C ILE A 38 0.83 -26.66 -15.09
N THR A 39 0.73 -26.56 -16.42
CA THR A 39 0.09 -27.58 -17.25
C THR A 39 1.10 -28.68 -17.58
N HIS A 40 0.74 -29.92 -17.29
CA HIS A 40 1.55 -31.11 -17.55
C HIS A 40 1.33 -31.63 -18.97
N PRO A 41 2.28 -32.43 -19.51
CA PRO A 41 2.15 -33.03 -20.84
C PRO A 41 0.91 -33.93 -21.05
N ASP A 42 0.34 -34.46 -19.97
CA ASP A 42 -0.88 -35.29 -19.99
C ASP A 42 -2.18 -34.46 -20.02
N GLY A 43 -2.08 -33.12 -20.05
CA GLY A 43 -3.20 -32.19 -20.06
C GLY A 43 -3.76 -31.84 -18.68
N THR A 44 -3.22 -32.41 -17.60
CA THR A 44 -3.58 -32.01 -16.23
C THR A 44 -2.89 -30.71 -15.84
N ALA A 45 -3.41 -30.00 -14.83
CA ALA A 45 -2.78 -28.78 -14.30
C ALA A 45 -2.62 -28.85 -12.79
N THR A 46 -1.44 -28.53 -12.30
CA THR A 46 -1.19 -28.33 -10.86
C THR A 46 -1.28 -26.85 -10.54
N GLN A 47 -2.16 -26.49 -9.62
CA GLN A 47 -2.24 -25.14 -9.07
C GLN A 47 -1.18 -24.96 -7.99
N ILE A 48 -0.48 -23.84 -8.04
CA ILE A 48 0.53 -23.40 -7.08
C ILE A 48 -0.02 -22.16 -6.41
N ALA A 49 -0.31 -22.28 -5.12
CA ALA A 49 -0.75 -21.15 -4.32
C ALA A 49 0.37 -20.10 -4.27
N GLY A 50 0.04 -18.84 -4.54
CA GLY A 50 1.00 -17.75 -4.44
C GLY A 50 1.41 -17.52 -2.99
N GLU A 51 2.62 -16.97 -2.78
CA GLU A 51 3.12 -16.72 -1.43
C GLU A 51 2.23 -15.75 -0.62
N MET A 52 2.18 -16.00 0.68
CA MET A 52 1.58 -15.11 1.68
C MET A 52 2.54 -13.95 1.95
N MET A 53 2.13 -12.75 1.56
CA MET A 53 2.89 -11.51 1.73
C MET A 53 2.44 -10.84 3.02
N PHE A 54 3.21 -11.02 4.09
CA PHE A 54 2.85 -10.60 5.45
C PHE A 54 3.73 -9.44 5.93
N GLY A 55 3.09 -8.37 6.39
CA GLY A 55 3.72 -7.13 6.80
C GLY A 55 3.11 -6.51 8.04
N GLY A 56 3.76 -5.47 8.56
CA GLY A 56 3.45 -4.88 9.86
C GLY A 56 4.60 -5.09 10.84
N ALA A 57 4.27 -5.55 12.05
CA ALA A 57 5.15 -5.74 13.20
C ALA A 57 5.79 -4.47 13.75
N TRP A 58 5.37 -3.29 13.28
CA TRP A 58 5.91 -2.01 13.76
C TRP A 58 5.71 -1.84 15.26
N ALA A 59 4.49 -2.06 15.76
CA ALA A 59 4.21 -1.98 17.19
C ALA A 59 4.77 -3.15 18.01
N SER A 60 5.35 -4.15 17.35
CA SER A 60 5.94 -5.34 17.99
C SER A 60 7.45 -5.25 18.17
N THR A 61 8.09 -4.17 17.71
CA THR A 61 9.50 -3.88 18.01
C THR A 61 9.66 -3.25 19.40
N GLU A 62 10.88 -2.86 19.76
CA GLU A 62 11.14 -2.28 21.08
C GLU A 62 10.39 -0.96 21.25
N ASN A 63 9.99 -0.64 22.48
CA ASN A 63 9.28 0.61 22.78
C ASN A 63 8.07 0.88 21.87
N MET A 64 7.35 -0.18 21.45
CA MET A 64 6.16 -0.11 20.61
C MET A 64 6.38 0.58 19.26
N GLY A 65 7.53 0.35 18.61
CA GLY A 65 7.82 0.94 17.30
C GLY A 65 8.63 2.24 17.35
N MET A 66 8.87 2.79 18.54
CA MET A 66 9.62 4.03 18.70
C MET A 66 11.13 3.83 18.51
N ASP A 67 11.64 2.62 18.73
CA ASP A 67 13.04 2.25 18.49
C ASP A 67 13.44 2.38 17.00
N VAL A 68 12.49 2.20 16.09
CA VAL A 68 12.70 2.27 14.64
C VAL A 68 12.29 3.63 14.04
N CYS A 69 11.78 4.56 14.84
CA CYS A 69 11.45 5.91 14.36
C CYS A 69 12.72 6.71 14.03
N GLY A 70 12.78 7.27 12.82
CA GLY A 70 13.94 8.03 12.35
C GLY A 70 15.14 7.18 11.92
N LEU A 71 14.99 5.84 11.93
CA LEU A 71 16.01 4.93 11.43
C LEU A 71 15.86 4.77 9.91
N ALA A 72 16.85 5.25 9.16
CA ALA A 72 16.89 5.12 7.70
C ALA A 72 17.66 3.87 7.22
N ASP A 73 18.39 3.20 8.12
CA ASP A 73 19.09 1.94 7.79
C ASP A 73 18.11 0.77 7.83
N ASP A 74 17.71 0.30 6.65
CA ASP A 74 16.87 -0.88 6.45
C ASP A 74 17.66 -2.10 5.97
N THR A 75 18.99 -2.10 6.15
CA THR A 75 19.84 -3.23 5.72
C THR A 75 19.80 -4.42 6.67
N LYS A 76 19.25 -4.25 7.88
CA LYS A 76 19.22 -5.26 8.94
C LYS A 76 17.80 -5.54 9.39
N LEU A 77 17.49 -6.81 9.58
CA LEU A 77 16.22 -7.22 10.18
C LEU A 77 16.18 -6.83 11.66
N ASN A 78 15.05 -6.28 12.09
CA ASN A 78 14.72 -6.20 13.51
C ASN A 78 14.25 -7.59 13.98
N TYR A 79 14.93 -8.16 14.98
CA TYR A 79 14.68 -9.56 15.40
C TYR A 79 13.32 -9.76 16.06
N LEU A 80 12.77 -8.74 16.74
CA LEU A 80 11.42 -8.81 17.32
C LEU A 80 10.36 -8.81 16.22
N ALA A 81 10.50 -7.92 15.23
CA ALA A 81 9.62 -7.92 14.07
C ALA A 81 9.69 -9.24 13.29
N ALA A 82 10.89 -9.79 13.12
CA ALA A 82 11.09 -11.09 12.45
C ALA A 82 10.42 -12.24 13.23
N ALA A 83 10.58 -12.28 14.55
CA ALA A 83 9.92 -13.28 15.40
C ALA A 83 8.39 -13.17 15.32
N HIS A 84 7.86 -11.96 15.41
CA HIS A 84 6.42 -11.67 15.29
C HIS A 84 5.85 -12.14 13.95
N LEU A 85 6.47 -11.74 12.83
CA LEU A 85 5.99 -12.12 11.50
C LEU A 85 6.12 -13.63 11.23
N SER A 86 7.14 -14.29 11.81
CA SER A 86 7.30 -15.75 11.70
C SER A 86 6.25 -16.52 12.49
N GLY A 87 5.75 -15.94 13.58
CA GLY A 87 4.95 -16.65 14.56
C GLY A 87 3.44 -16.54 14.34
N ILE A 88 2.92 -15.42 13.85
CA ILE A 88 1.48 -15.13 13.91
C ILE A 88 0.61 -16.03 13.03
N LEU A 89 1.00 -16.22 11.76
CA LEU A 89 0.13 -16.88 10.80
C LEU A 89 -0.31 -18.28 11.25
N PRO A 90 0.58 -19.13 11.83
CA PRO A 90 0.18 -20.40 12.42
C PRO A 90 -0.91 -20.33 13.48
N TYR A 91 -0.90 -19.33 14.36
CA TYR A 91 -1.92 -19.21 15.41
C TYR A 91 -3.27 -18.76 14.87
N VAL A 92 -3.26 -17.89 13.85
CA VAL A 92 -4.48 -17.34 13.24
C VAL A 92 -5.18 -18.40 12.39
N PHE A 93 -4.45 -19.06 11.50
CA PHE A 93 -5.04 -19.91 10.46
C PHE A 93 -4.78 -21.41 10.66
N GLY A 94 -3.88 -21.77 11.57
CA GLY A 94 -3.60 -23.18 11.87
C GLY A 94 -4.81 -23.90 12.46
N SER A 95 -4.95 -25.17 12.08
CA SER A 95 -5.95 -26.08 12.63
C SER A 95 -5.27 -27.08 13.57
N GLY A 96 -5.87 -27.27 14.75
CA GLY A 96 -5.36 -28.19 15.76
C GLY A 96 -4.23 -27.63 16.63
N GLU A 97 -3.87 -28.41 17.64
CA GLU A 97 -2.71 -28.21 18.50
C GLU A 97 -1.87 -29.49 18.41
N ASP A 98 -0.55 -29.35 18.38
CA ASP A 98 0.34 -30.49 18.53
C ASP A 98 0.28 -31.08 19.95
N SER A 99 1.04 -32.14 20.21
CA SER A 99 1.08 -32.78 21.53
C SER A 99 1.55 -31.87 22.67
N ASN A 100 2.09 -30.69 22.36
CA ASN A 100 2.55 -29.67 23.32
C ASN A 100 1.58 -28.49 23.43
N GLY A 101 0.38 -28.55 22.81
CA GLY A 101 -0.58 -27.44 22.81
C GLY A 101 -0.21 -26.30 21.86
N THR A 102 0.78 -26.50 20.97
CA THR A 102 1.20 -25.46 20.02
C THR A 102 0.34 -25.54 18.77
N ARG A 103 -0.31 -24.43 18.41
CA ARG A 103 -1.01 -24.33 17.13
C ARG A 103 0.01 -24.37 16.01
N SER A 104 -0.03 -25.43 15.22
CA SER A 104 0.76 -25.57 14.00
C SER A 104 -0.14 -25.34 12.79
N TRP A 105 0.30 -24.49 11.87
CA TRP A 105 -0.24 -24.49 10.52
C TRP A 105 0.79 -25.18 9.64
N ASN A 106 0.57 -26.48 9.39
CA ASN A 106 1.52 -27.30 8.64
C ASN A 106 1.83 -26.67 7.27
N GLY A 107 3.12 -26.48 6.99
CA GLY A 107 3.59 -25.93 5.72
C GLY A 107 3.80 -24.42 5.69
N VAL A 108 3.48 -23.65 6.75
CA VAL A 108 3.90 -22.23 6.79
C VAL A 108 5.40 -22.17 6.99
N LYS A 109 6.11 -21.71 5.96
CA LYS A 109 7.54 -21.45 6.03
C LYS A 109 7.84 -20.05 5.54
N VAL A 110 8.57 -19.29 6.35
CA VAL A 110 9.14 -18.02 5.90
C VAL A 110 10.20 -18.30 4.84
N LYS A 111 9.96 -17.87 3.61
CA LYS A 111 10.93 -17.98 2.50
C LYS A 111 11.94 -16.83 2.58
N ASN A 112 11.42 -15.62 2.78
CA ASN A 112 12.21 -14.40 2.76
C ASN A 112 11.63 -13.41 3.77
N MET A 113 12.52 -12.60 4.35
CA MET A 113 12.17 -11.43 5.13
C MET A 113 13.00 -10.24 4.69
N TRP A 114 12.42 -9.06 4.80
CA TRP A 114 13.10 -7.81 4.53
C TRP A 114 12.50 -6.67 5.36
N THR A 115 13.32 -5.68 5.59
CA THR A 115 12.97 -4.38 6.16
C THR A 115 12.73 -3.35 5.05
N GLY A 116 12.16 -2.22 5.42
CA GLY A 116 11.94 -1.11 4.50
C GLY A 116 11.62 0.17 5.26
N VAL A 117 11.93 1.30 4.67
CA VAL A 117 11.64 2.63 5.22
C VAL A 117 10.24 3.08 4.81
N LEU A 118 9.49 3.62 5.78
CA LEU A 118 8.14 4.15 5.58
C LEU A 118 8.15 5.68 5.69
N GLY A 119 7.42 6.34 4.78
CA GLY A 119 7.06 7.74 4.93
C GLY A 119 5.73 7.87 5.65
N MET A 120 5.70 8.62 6.74
CA MET A 120 4.49 8.92 7.52
C MET A 120 4.07 10.37 7.31
N SER A 121 2.78 10.57 7.12
CA SER A 121 2.15 11.89 7.12
C SER A 121 1.70 12.26 8.55
N ALA A 122 1.64 13.57 8.83
CA ALA A 122 1.26 14.06 10.15
C ALA A 122 -0.18 13.68 10.56
N ASP A 123 -1.06 13.46 9.59
CA ASP A 123 -2.47 13.10 9.80
C ASP A 123 -2.77 11.63 9.50
N GLY A 124 -1.75 10.81 9.25
CA GLY A 124 -1.90 9.38 8.96
C GLY A 124 -2.49 9.05 7.57
N LEU A 125 -2.87 10.05 6.77
CA LEU A 125 -3.46 9.85 5.44
C LEU A 125 -2.44 10.12 4.32
N PRO A 126 -2.48 9.43 3.16
CA PRO A 126 -1.62 9.72 2.02
C PRO A 126 -1.72 11.16 1.52
N TRP A 127 -0.63 11.70 0.98
CA TRP A 127 -0.57 13.01 0.33
C TRP A 127 -0.44 12.80 -1.18
N VAL A 128 -1.49 13.16 -1.92
CA VAL A 128 -1.60 12.90 -3.35
C VAL A 128 -1.98 14.17 -4.09
N GLY A 129 -1.19 14.54 -5.08
CA GLY A 129 -1.49 15.68 -5.96
C GLY A 129 -0.31 16.61 -6.16
N ARG A 130 -0.62 17.83 -6.58
CA ARG A 130 0.37 18.84 -6.92
C ARG A 130 1.00 19.40 -5.63
N VAL A 131 2.33 19.44 -5.58
CA VAL A 131 3.06 20.03 -4.45
C VAL A 131 3.07 21.56 -4.58
N PRO A 132 2.48 22.31 -3.63
CA PRO A 132 2.49 23.77 -3.70
C PRO A 132 3.92 24.33 -3.63
N THR A 133 4.22 25.36 -4.43
CA THR A 133 5.55 26.01 -4.46
C THR A 133 5.97 26.53 -3.09
N LYS A 134 5.01 26.98 -2.26
CA LYS A 134 5.27 27.42 -0.88
C LYS A 134 5.81 26.33 0.05
N VAL A 135 5.58 25.06 -0.28
CA VAL A 135 6.06 23.90 0.49
C VAL A 135 7.41 23.42 -0.05
N SER A 136 7.53 23.28 -1.37
CA SER A 136 8.76 22.76 -1.96
C SER A 136 9.91 23.76 -1.90
N THR A 137 9.61 25.07 -1.97
CA THR A 137 10.57 26.18 -2.17
C THR A 137 11.46 26.02 -3.42
N ARG A 138 11.15 25.04 -4.27
CA ARG A 138 11.89 24.72 -5.49
C ARG A 138 11.42 25.61 -6.64
N ASN A 139 12.30 25.80 -7.62
CA ASN A 139 11.96 26.44 -8.90
C ASN A 139 11.06 25.52 -9.73
N GLN A 140 9.77 25.48 -9.40
CA GLN A 140 8.78 24.67 -10.11
C GLN A 140 8.40 25.30 -11.46
N PRO A 141 8.03 24.48 -12.47
CA PRO A 141 7.45 25.00 -13.71
C PRO A 141 6.22 25.88 -13.44
N LYS A 142 6.06 26.95 -14.22
CA LYS A 142 4.84 27.78 -14.16
C LYS A 142 3.60 26.90 -14.40
N LYS A 143 2.54 27.14 -13.62
CA LYS A 143 1.26 26.46 -13.80
C LYS A 143 0.74 26.68 -15.22
N GLY A 144 0.42 25.60 -15.90
CA GLY A 144 -0.05 25.59 -17.28
C GLY A 144 -0.14 24.17 -17.82
N LYS A 145 -0.31 24.06 -19.14
CA LYS A 145 -0.33 22.79 -19.86
C LYS A 145 0.80 22.75 -20.88
N THR A 146 1.39 21.57 -21.04
CA THR A 146 2.29 21.28 -22.16
C THR A 146 1.48 21.23 -23.47
N GLU A 147 2.17 21.21 -24.62
CA GLU A 147 1.55 21.02 -25.94
C GLU A 147 0.71 19.72 -26.01
N LYS A 148 1.06 18.72 -25.20
CA LYS A 148 0.34 17.44 -25.11
C LYS A 148 -0.85 17.49 -24.13
N GLY A 149 -1.19 18.67 -23.60
CA GLY A 149 -2.30 18.86 -22.67
C GLY A 149 -2.02 18.41 -21.23
N VAL A 150 -0.77 18.02 -20.91
CA VAL A 150 -0.35 17.58 -19.57
C VAL A 150 -0.08 18.78 -18.67
N GLU A 151 -0.59 18.75 -17.45
CA GLU A 151 -0.39 19.78 -16.44
C GLU A 151 1.08 19.86 -15.98
N THR A 152 1.69 21.04 -16.11
CA THR A 152 3.08 21.29 -15.69
C THR A 152 3.17 21.44 -14.18
N GLY A 153 4.13 20.81 -13.51
CA GLY A 153 4.30 21.01 -12.06
C GLY A 153 5.13 19.92 -11.37
N GLU A 154 5.22 20.04 -10.05
CA GLU A 154 5.72 19.01 -9.17
C GLU A 154 4.54 18.29 -8.50
N TRP A 155 4.63 16.97 -8.42
CA TRP A 155 3.53 16.09 -8.03
C TRP A 155 4.04 15.02 -7.07
N CYS A 156 3.22 14.61 -6.11
CA CYS A 156 3.57 13.56 -5.17
C CYS A 156 2.40 12.60 -4.93
N ALA A 157 2.76 11.37 -4.56
CA ALA A 157 1.92 10.38 -3.89
C ALA A 157 2.79 9.76 -2.80
N VAL A 158 2.72 10.30 -1.58
CA VAL A 158 3.67 10.02 -0.49
C VAL A 158 2.96 9.92 0.86
N GLY A 159 3.69 9.56 1.92
CA GLY A 159 3.16 9.61 3.29
C GLY A 159 2.04 8.60 3.53
N PHE A 160 2.17 7.39 2.99
CA PHE A 160 1.14 6.36 3.10
C PHE A 160 0.97 5.79 4.51
N SER A 161 1.86 6.12 5.46
CA SER A 161 1.69 5.84 6.89
C SER A 161 1.40 4.36 7.21
N GLY A 162 2.03 3.44 6.47
CA GLY A 162 1.84 2.00 6.63
C GLY A 162 0.73 1.40 5.75
N GLU A 163 -0.15 2.22 5.18
CA GLU A 163 -1.32 1.83 4.38
C GLU A 163 -1.03 1.83 2.86
N GLY A 164 0.24 1.64 2.48
CA GLY A 164 0.69 1.75 1.10
C GLY A 164 0.10 0.66 0.20
N MET A 165 -0.03 -0.58 0.69
CA MET A 165 -0.53 -1.68 -0.14
C MET A 165 -1.95 -1.45 -0.67
N VAL A 166 -2.82 -0.84 0.15
CA VAL A 166 -4.22 -0.59 -0.22
C VAL A 166 -4.39 0.73 -0.98
N ASN A 167 -3.54 1.73 -0.72
CA ASN A 167 -3.72 3.08 -1.24
C ASN A 167 -2.80 3.46 -2.40
N CYS A 168 -1.61 2.84 -2.54
CA CYS A 168 -0.60 3.28 -3.52
C CYS A 168 -1.09 3.21 -4.96
N TRP A 169 -1.70 2.09 -5.37
CA TRP A 169 -2.16 1.92 -6.74
C TRP A 169 -3.21 2.98 -7.10
N GLY A 170 -4.23 3.14 -6.25
CA GLY A 170 -5.27 4.12 -6.49
C GLY A 170 -4.81 5.57 -6.44
N SER A 171 -3.87 5.86 -5.53
CA SER A 171 -3.23 7.17 -5.45
C SER A 171 -2.41 7.47 -6.70
N ALA A 172 -1.68 6.49 -7.25
CA ALA A 172 -0.92 6.65 -8.48
C ALA A 172 -1.83 6.86 -9.69
N THR A 173 -2.92 6.10 -9.81
CA THR A 173 -3.91 6.30 -10.88
C THR A 173 -4.56 7.68 -10.79
N ALA A 174 -5.00 8.08 -9.59
CA ALA A 174 -5.59 9.40 -9.39
C ALA A 174 -4.57 10.51 -9.73
N LEU A 175 -3.32 10.39 -9.27
CA LEU A 175 -2.26 11.34 -9.57
C LEU A 175 -2.01 11.47 -11.07
N ALA A 176 -1.95 10.35 -11.79
CA ALA A 176 -1.77 10.34 -13.24
C ALA A 176 -2.93 11.07 -13.94
N ARG A 177 -4.17 10.85 -13.52
CA ARG A 177 -5.35 11.57 -14.05
C ARG A 177 -5.31 13.06 -13.74
N MET A 178 -4.85 13.46 -12.55
CA MET A 178 -4.63 14.87 -12.21
C MET A 178 -3.55 15.52 -13.08
N VAL A 179 -2.46 14.81 -13.36
CA VAL A 179 -1.40 15.23 -14.29
C VAL A 179 -1.95 15.39 -15.72
N LEU A 180 -2.94 14.58 -16.11
CA LEU A 180 -3.68 14.70 -17.37
C LEU A 180 -4.78 15.79 -17.33
N GLY A 181 -4.85 16.60 -16.27
CA GLY A 181 -5.75 17.75 -16.15
C GLY A 181 -7.16 17.43 -15.69
N GLU A 182 -7.38 16.27 -15.07
CA GLU A 182 -8.62 15.98 -14.35
C GLU A 182 -8.57 16.57 -12.93
N GLU A 183 -9.62 17.25 -12.51
CA GLU A 183 -9.74 17.79 -11.15
C GLU A 183 -10.57 16.85 -10.28
N VAL A 184 -10.13 16.62 -9.04
CA VAL A 184 -10.85 15.75 -8.10
C VAL A 184 -12.20 16.33 -7.68
N ASN A 185 -12.32 17.66 -7.62
CA ASN A 185 -13.56 18.36 -7.26
C ASN A 185 -14.17 19.12 -8.44
N GLY A 186 -13.78 18.80 -9.68
CA GLY A 186 -14.16 19.57 -10.86
C GLY A 186 -15.15 18.83 -11.76
N ASN A 187 -15.92 19.61 -12.52
CA ASN A 187 -16.84 19.10 -13.56
C ASN A 187 -16.11 18.50 -14.80
N VAL A 188 -14.85 18.09 -14.66
CA VAL A 188 -13.99 17.70 -15.77
C VAL A 188 -14.32 16.27 -16.22
N ARG A 189 -14.35 16.06 -17.54
CA ARG A 189 -14.55 14.73 -18.15
C ARG A 189 -13.28 13.89 -17.97
N ASN A 190 -13.42 12.58 -17.82
CA ASN A 190 -12.30 11.63 -17.74
C ASN A 190 -11.35 11.82 -18.96
N ASN A 191 -10.23 12.52 -18.73
CA ASN A 191 -9.27 12.85 -19.79
C ASN A 191 -8.48 11.62 -20.23
N GLU A 192 -8.31 10.64 -19.35
CA GLU A 192 -7.66 9.37 -19.66
C GLU A 192 -8.46 8.59 -20.71
N ALA A 193 -9.78 8.46 -20.54
CA ALA A 193 -10.66 7.82 -21.51
C ALA A 193 -10.57 8.52 -22.89
N ARG A 194 -10.52 9.86 -22.91
CA ARG A 194 -10.32 10.63 -24.16
C ARG A 194 -8.97 10.35 -24.81
N ILE A 195 -7.89 10.26 -24.02
CA ILE A 195 -6.55 10.01 -24.53
C ILE A 195 -6.45 8.60 -25.11
N ARG A 196 -7.05 7.60 -24.44
CA ARG A 196 -7.12 6.23 -24.96
C ARG A 196 -7.92 6.18 -26.26
N ALA A 197 -9.07 6.84 -26.32
CA ALA A 197 -9.85 6.95 -27.56
C ALA A 197 -9.05 7.55 -28.71
N ALA A 198 -8.32 8.64 -28.46
CA ALA A 198 -7.44 9.26 -29.45
C ALA A 198 -6.29 8.35 -29.93
N LYS A 199 -5.90 7.34 -29.14
CA LYS A 199 -4.90 6.32 -29.49
C LYS A 199 -5.49 5.05 -30.10
N GLY A 200 -6.83 4.94 -30.21
CA GLY A 200 -7.50 3.70 -30.63
C GLY A 200 -7.50 2.60 -29.56
N GLU A 201 -7.28 2.95 -28.29
CA GLU A 201 -7.22 2.04 -27.14
C GLU A 201 -8.55 1.97 -26.38
N GLU A 202 -9.69 2.21 -27.05
CA GLU A 202 -11.02 2.27 -26.41
C GLU A 202 -11.43 0.96 -25.72
N ALA A 203 -10.92 -0.17 -26.21
CA ALA A 203 -11.17 -1.48 -25.63
C ALA A 203 -10.35 -1.74 -24.34
N VAL A 204 -9.38 -0.88 -24.02
CA VAL A 204 -8.56 -1.00 -22.81
C VAL A 204 -9.35 -0.41 -21.64
N LYS A 205 -10.01 -1.29 -20.88
CA LYS A 205 -10.75 -0.92 -19.67
C LYS A 205 -9.80 -0.29 -18.65
N GLY A 206 -10.17 0.86 -18.11
CA GLY A 206 -9.37 1.51 -17.08
C GLY A 206 -9.60 0.92 -15.70
N TRP A 207 -8.63 1.12 -14.84
CA TRP A 207 -8.84 0.94 -13.41
C TRP A 207 -9.66 2.16 -12.91
N LYS A 208 -10.95 1.94 -12.66
CA LYS A 208 -11.96 2.93 -12.25
C LYS A 208 -12.18 4.07 -13.27
N ASP A 209 -12.93 3.80 -14.33
CA ASP A 209 -13.26 4.78 -15.38
C ASP A 209 -14.24 5.89 -14.90
N GLU A 210 -14.81 5.74 -13.70
CA GLU A 210 -15.60 6.75 -13.00
C GLU A 210 -14.78 8.04 -12.75
N LYS A 211 -15.45 9.16 -12.53
CA LYS A 211 -14.78 10.43 -12.19
C LYS A 211 -14.01 10.30 -10.87
N LEU A 212 -12.91 11.03 -10.73
CA LEU A 212 -12.14 11.03 -9.48
C LEU A 212 -12.99 11.35 -8.25
N GLU A 213 -13.94 12.28 -8.35
CA GLU A 213 -14.86 12.67 -7.25
C GLU A 213 -15.69 11.51 -6.69
N GLU A 214 -15.94 10.47 -7.51
CA GLU A 214 -16.83 9.36 -7.15
C GLU A 214 -16.13 8.28 -6.30
N TRP A 215 -14.80 8.22 -6.34
CA TRP A 215 -14.06 7.13 -5.69
C TRP A 215 -12.75 7.52 -5.02
N PHE A 216 -12.14 8.66 -5.36
CA PHE A 216 -10.87 9.08 -4.80
C PHE A 216 -11.11 9.95 -3.55
N PRO A 217 -10.55 9.58 -2.37
CA PRO A 217 -10.75 10.36 -1.15
C PRO A 217 -10.21 11.78 -1.29
N LYS A 218 -11.06 12.79 -1.13
CA LYS A 218 -10.66 14.20 -1.15
C LYS A 218 -9.67 14.54 -0.04
N GLU A 219 -9.73 13.80 1.06
CA GLU A 219 -8.83 13.94 2.21
C GLU A 219 -7.38 13.61 1.85
N PHE A 220 -7.15 12.84 0.78
CA PHE A 220 -5.79 12.51 0.32
C PHE A 220 -5.18 13.65 -0.49
N ILE A 221 -5.99 14.60 -0.96
CA ILE A 221 -5.52 15.68 -1.81
C ILE A 221 -4.60 16.62 -1.04
N VAL A 222 -3.49 17.01 -1.69
CA VAL A 222 -2.61 18.05 -1.18
C VAL A 222 -3.33 19.40 -1.31
N GLU A 223 -3.90 19.86 -0.19
CA GLU A 223 -4.54 21.17 -0.07
C GLU A 223 -3.83 22.06 0.95
N ASP A 224 -3.89 23.38 0.72
CA ASP A 224 -3.34 24.39 1.62
C ASP A 224 -3.92 24.29 3.05
N SER A 225 -5.21 23.97 3.15
CA SER A 225 -5.94 23.77 4.41
C SER A 225 -5.40 22.57 5.19
N ARG A 226 -5.01 21.51 4.49
CA ARG A 226 -4.46 20.28 5.04
C ARG A 226 -3.00 20.46 5.44
N ILE A 227 -2.20 21.08 4.58
CA ILE A 227 -0.81 21.44 4.87
C ILE A 227 -0.73 22.30 6.13
N ALA A 228 -1.63 23.27 6.30
CA ALA A 228 -1.65 24.14 7.47
C ALA A 228 -1.91 23.40 8.79
N LYS A 229 -2.53 22.21 8.73
CA LYS A 229 -2.80 21.33 9.87
C LYS A 229 -1.73 20.25 10.06
N ALA A 230 -0.78 20.13 9.14
CA ALA A 230 0.25 19.10 9.19
C ALA A 230 1.36 19.49 10.19
N ASN A 231 1.07 19.32 11.47
CA ASN A 231 2.02 19.60 12.54
C ASN A 231 2.82 18.34 12.88
N PRO A 232 4.17 18.36 12.85
CA PRO A 232 4.99 17.22 13.27
C PRO A 232 4.71 16.72 14.70
N PHE A 233 4.19 17.57 15.59
CA PHE A 233 3.76 17.12 16.92
C PHE A 233 2.55 16.18 16.88
N ASP A 234 1.67 16.34 15.89
CA ASP A 234 0.50 15.46 15.72
C ASP A 234 0.93 14.05 15.30
N LEU A 235 2.05 13.95 14.56
CA LEU A 235 2.67 12.65 14.24
C LEU A 235 3.08 11.91 15.52
N VAL A 236 3.62 12.61 16.52
CA VAL A 236 3.98 11.99 17.81
C VAL A 236 2.72 11.46 18.52
N GLY A 237 1.62 12.22 18.49
CA GLY A 237 0.33 11.76 19.00
C GLY A 237 -0.16 10.48 18.30
N ALA A 238 -0.12 10.48 16.96
CA ALA A 238 -0.50 9.33 16.14
C ALA A 238 0.38 8.09 16.41
N LEU A 239 1.70 8.28 16.62
CA LEU A 239 2.62 7.18 16.89
C LEU A 239 2.51 6.64 18.32
N MET A 240 2.26 7.51 19.30
CA MET A 240 2.19 7.10 20.71
C MET A 240 0.80 6.59 21.12
N GLY A 241 -0.23 6.88 20.32
CA GLY A 241 -1.61 6.47 20.56
C GLY A 241 -2.26 7.24 21.72
N PHE A 242 -2.03 8.56 21.77
CA PHE A 242 -2.73 9.49 22.67
C PHE A 242 -3.87 10.20 21.95
#